data_AF-A0A1S8D4R5-F1
#
_entry.id   AF-A0A1S8D4R5-F1
#
_cell.length_a   1.000
_cell.length_b   1.000
_cell.length_c   1.000
_cell.angle_alpha   90.00
_cell.angle_beta   90.00
_cell.angle_gamma   90.00
#
_symmetry.space_group_name_H-M   'P 1'
#
loop_
_entity.id
_entity.type
_entity.pdbx_description
1 polymer ?
#
loop_
_entity_poly.entity_id
_entity_poly.type
_entity_poly.pdbx_seq_one_letter_code
_entity_poly.pdbx_strand_id
1 'polypeptide(L)'
;MEPMKPMEPMKPMKPMEATKPWWPEKLGQPSSSGGQNGLRYAFFPDAHRLAVEKDGEVTLYDSGDHEIHGVSQSQGGEESLTFSSQKGSVGLKELKKAQD
;
A
#
# COMPACT_ATOMS: atom_id res chain seq x y z
N MET A 1 -37.71 37.73 -8.38
CA MET A 1 -36.28 37.48 -8.59
C MET A 1 -35.62 37.59 -7.23
N GLU A 2 -35.27 36.45 -6.63
CA GLU A 2 -34.57 36.44 -5.33
C GLU A 2 -33.09 36.81 -5.56
N PRO A 3 -32.49 37.65 -4.70
CA PRO A 3 -31.08 37.99 -4.84
C PRO A 3 -30.22 36.77 -4.46
N MET A 4 -29.34 36.36 -5.37
CA MET A 4 -28.41 35.25 -5.17
C MET A 4 -27.41 35.60 -4.05
N LYS A 5 -27.24 34.69 -3.09
CA LYS A 5 -26.25 34.83 -2.00
C LYS A 5 -24.83 34.75 -2.57
N PRO A 6 -23.86 35.53 -2.06
CA PRO A 6 -22.46 35.44 -2.50
C PRO A 6 -21.88 34.08 -2.09
N MET A 7 -21.19 33.42 -3.02
CA MET A 7 -20.49 32.16 -2.77
C MET A 7 -19.37 32.39 -1.76
N GLU A 8 -19.41 31.68 -0.63
CA GLU A 8 -18.33 31.70 0.36
C GLU A 8 -17.02 31.18 -0.27
N PRO A 9 -15.87 31.83 -0.02
CA PRO A 9 -14.59 31.32 -0.51
C PRO A 9 -14.33 29.95 0.10
N MET A 10 -14.04 28.97 -0.75
CA MET A 10 -13.74 27.61 -0.33
C MET A 10 -12.60 27.65 0.70
N LYS A 11 -12.90 27.23 1.94
CA LYS A 11 -11.90 27.08 3.00
C LYS A 11 -10.78 26.16 2.47
N PRO A 12 -9.49 26.48 2.71
CA PRO A 12 -8.42 25.56 2.34
C PRO A 12 -8.74 24.22 3.00
N MET A 13 -8.77 23.16 2.18
CA MET A 13 -9.02 21.81 2.66
C MET A 13 -8.02 21.56 3.79
N LYS A 14 -8.53 21.26 5.00
CA LYS A 14 -7.71 20.80 6.12
C LYS A 14 -6.72 19.78 5.54
N PRO A 15 -5.40 19.86 5.80
CA PRO A 15 -4.55 18.72 5.48
C PRO A 15 -5.23 17.53 6.14
N MET A 16 -5.67 16.57 5.34
CA MET A 16 -6.27 15.33 5.85
C MET A 16 -5.32 14.89 6.96
N GLU A 17 -5.82 14.80 8.20
CA GLU A 17 -5.06 14.25 9.32
C GLU A 17 -4.32 13.05 8.75
N ALA A 18 -2.98 13.12 8.71
CA ALA A 18 -2.18 12.09 8.08
C ALA A 18 -2.50 10.82 8.85
N THR A 19 -3.41 10.01 8.30
CA THR A 19 -3.88 8.79 8.92
C THR A 19 -2.65 7.99 9.24
N LYS A 20 -2.49 7.63 10.51
CA LYS A 20 -1.32 6.88 10.96
C LYS A 20 -1.08 5.73 9.98
N PRO A 21 0.11 5.60 9.39
CA PRO A 21 0.37 4.55 8.41
C PRO A 21 0.03 3.20 9.04
N TRP A 22 -0.62 2.34 8.26
CA TRP A 22 -0.98 1.00 8.71
C TRP A 22 0.23 0.05 8.74
N TRP A 23 1.37 0.49 8.19
CA TRP A 23 2.64 -0.20 8.25
C TRP A 23 3.51 0.36 9.40
N PRO A 24 4.55 -0.37 9.83
CA PRO A 24 5.48 0.09 10.85
C PRO A 24 6.15 1.42 10.48
N GLU A 25 6.10 2.39 11.40
CA GLU A 25 6.62 3.75 11.17
C GLU A 25 8.11 3.76 10.81
N LYS A 26 8.87 2.75 11.26
CA LYS A 26 10.30 2.58 10.95
C LYS A 26 10.60 2.41 9.45
N LEU A 27 9.61 2.00 8.65
CA LEU A 27 9.76 1.85 7.20
C LEU A 27 9.65 3.18 6.46
N GLY A 28 9.14 4.23 7.12
CA GLY A 28 8.98 5.55 6.53
C GLY A 28 7.90 5.59 5.44
N GLN A 29 8.22 6.24 4.32
CA GLN A 29 7.31 6.42 3.19
C GLN A 29 7.51 5.32 2.14
N PRO A 30 6.45 4.64 1.70
CA PRO A 30 6.57 3.66 0.64
C PRO A 30 6.83 4.35 -0.71
N SER A 31 7.65 3.71 -1.54
CA SER A 31 7.85 4.14 -2.93
C SER A 31 6.67 3.76 -3.82
N SER A 32 5.95 2.69 -3.47
CA SER A 32 4.73 2.29 -4.14
C SER A 32 3.76 1.68 -3.13
N SER A 33 2.48 1.97 -3.30
CA SER A 33 1.42 1.39 -2.47
C SER A 33 0.14 1.26 -3.28
N GLY A 34 -0.70 0.30 -2.90
CA GLY A 34 -1.98 0.08 -3.56
C GLY A 34 -2.80 -0.98 -2.85
N GLY A 35 -4.02 -1.22 -3.31
CA GLY A 35 -4.87 -2.24 -2.75
C GLY A 35 -6.10 -2.54 -3.59
N GLN A 36 -6.55 -3.80 -3.53
CA GLN A 36 -7.74 -4.31 -4.21
C GLN A 36 -8.39 -5.40 -3.34
N ASN A 37 -9.72 -5.49 -3.37
CA ASN A 37 -10.52 -6.49 -2.66
C ASN A 37 -10.16 -6.66 -1.17
N GLY A 38 -9.94 -5.53 -0.46
CA GLY A 38 -9.64 -5.55 0.98
C GLY A 38 -8.20 -5.91 1.34
N LEU A 39 -7.34 -6.16 0.35
CA LEU A 39 -5.90 -6.28 0.55
C LEU A 39 -5.20 -4.99 0.13
N ARG A 40 -4.20 -4.58 0.90
CA ARG A 40 -3.32 -3.47 0.54
C ARG A 40 -1.86 -3.85 0.73
N TYR A 41 -0.99 -3.22 -0.05
CA TYR A 41 0.45 -3.39 0.04
C TYR A 41 1.15 -2.03 0.06
N ALA A 42 2.34 -2.02 0.63
CA ALA A 42 3.24 -0.87 0.65
C ALA A 42 4.69 -1.38 0.51
N PHE A 43 5.41 -0.85 -0.48
CA PHE A 43 6.76 -1.26 -0.82
C PHE A 43 7.78 -0.19 -0.43
N PHE A 44 8.84 -0.62 0.25
CA PHE A 44 9.90 0.21 0.82
C PHE A 44 11.24 -0.25 0.26
N PRO A 45 11.73 0.38 -0.83
CA PRO A 45 12.98 -0.04 -1.47
C PRO A 45 14.19 0.15 -0.55
N ASP A 46 14.22 1.23 0.24
CA ASP A 46 15.33 1.55 1.15
C ASP A 46 15.52 0.49 2.24
N ALA A 47 14.42 -0.10 2.71
CA ALA A 47 14.42 -1.15 3.72
C ALA A 47 14.44 -2.57 3.12
N HIS A 48 14.28 -2.72 1.80
CA HIS A 48 13.98 -4.00 1.15
C HIS A 48 12.80 -4.73 1.82
N ARG A 49 11.71 -3.97 2.05
CA ARG A 49 10.51 -4.45 2.73
C ARG A 49 9.27 -4.27 1.88
N LEU A 50 8.40 -5.27 1.94
CA LEU A 50 7.04 -5.22 1.43
C LEU A 50 6.09 -5.48 2.60
N ALA A 51 5.32 -4.46 2.99
CA ALA A 51 4.23 -4.63 3.92
C ALA A 51 2.97 -5.04 3.15
N VAL A 52 2.31 -6.09 3.60
CA VAL A 52 1.02 -6.55 3.07
C VAL A 52 0.05 -6.58 4.22
N GLU A 53 -1.05 -5.84 4.09
CA GLU A 53 -2.17 -5.95 5.01
C GLU A 53 -3.32 -6.68 4.35
N LYS A 54 -3.81 -7.69 5.08
CA LYS A 54 -4.97 -8.47 4.68
C LYS A 54 -5.82 -8.74 5.92
N ASP A 55 -7.13 -8.52 5.80
CA ASP A 55 -8.10 -8.77 6.88
C ASP A 55 -7.72 -8.08 8.22
N GLY A 56 -7.03 -6.94 8.14
CA GLY A 56 -6.52 -6.17 9.27
C GLY A 56 -5.16 -6.61 9.80
N GLU A 57 -4.60 -7.72 9.31
CA GLU A 57 -3.29 -8.24 9.72
C GLU A 57 -2.19 -7.76 8.77
N VAL A 58 -1.17 -7.12 9.34
CA VAL A 58 -0.02 -6.60 8.60
C VAL A 58 1.13 -7.58 8.72
N THR A 59 1.53 -8.17 7.60
CA THR A 59 2.72 -9.02 7.51
C THR A 59 3.79 -8.33 6.68
N LEU A 60 5.02 -8.31 7.19
CA LEU A 60 6.17 -7.83 6.44
C LEU A 60 6.84 -8.97 5.69
N TYR A 61 7.29 -8.68 4.49
CA TYR A 61 8.04 -9.58 3.63
C TYR A 61 9.35 -8.93 3.22
N ASP A 62 10.38 -9.76 3.07
CA ASP A 62 11.62 -9.37 2.43
C ASP A 62 11.38 -9.29 0.92
N SER A 63 11.53 -8.09 0.36
CA SER A 63 11.38 -7.89 -1.08
C SER A 63 12.65 -8.23 -1.85
N GLY A 64 13.78 -8.43 -1.17
CA GLY A 64 15.11 -8.45 -1.78
C GLY A 64 15.28 -7.29 -2.76
N ASP A 65 15.76 -7.62 -3.96
CA ASP A 65 15.95 -6.67 -5.06
C ASP A 65 14.70 -6.45 -5.94
N HIS A 66 13.52 -6.93 -5.53
CA HIS A 66 12.29 -6.70 -6.30
C HIS A 66 11.76 -5.29 -6.04
N GLU A 67 11.71 -4.48 -7.09
CA GLU A 67 11.04 -3.18 -7.04
C GLU A 67 9.57 -3.43 -7.34
N ILE A 68 8.71 -3.33 -6.33
CA ILE A 68 7.29 -3.66 -6.47
C ILE A 68 6.49 -2.42 -6.89
N HIS A 69 5.73 -2.56 -7.98
CA HIS A 69 4.93 -1.47 -8.56
C HIS A 69 3.43 -1.76 -8.53
N GLY A 70 3.04 -3.01 -8.31
CA GLY A 70 1.65 -3.45 -8.41
C GLY A 70 1.40 -4.79 -7.74
N VAL A 71 0.13 -5.09 -7.50
CA VAL A 71 -0.34 -6.38 -7.00
C VAL A 71 -1.50 -6.87 -7.86
N SER A 72 -1.53 -8.18 -8.10
CA SER A 72 -2.59 -8.91 -8.77
C SER A 72 -3.03 -10.06 -7.87
N GLN A 73 -4.33 -10.17 -7.63
CA GLN A 73 -4.94 -11.27 -6.90
C GLN A 73 -5.69 -12.19 -7.86
N SER A 74 -5.35 -13.49 -7.84
CA SER A 74 -6.23 -14.51 -8.41
C SER A 74 -7.24 -14.95 -7.34
N GLN A 75 -8.41 -15.46 -7.75
CA GLN A 75 -9.55 -15.82 -6.87
C GLN A 75 -9.28 -16.98 -5.88
N GLY A 76 -8.01 -17.32 -5.58
CA GLY A 76 -7.59 -18.47 -4.78
C GLY A 76 -6.84 -18.12 -3.49
N GLY A 77 -7.26 -17.11 -2.75
CA GLY A 77 -6.72 -16.79 -1.42
C GLY A 77 -5.32 -16.16 -1.39
N GLU A 78 -4.66 -16.19 -0.23
CA GLU A 78 -3.37 -15.51 0.02
C GLU A 78 -2.21 -16.07 -0.83
N GLU A 79 -2.26 -17.38 -1.10
CA GLU A 79 -1.28 -18.11 -1.92
C GLU A 79 -1.32 -17.70 -3.40
N SER A 80 -2.34 -16.94 -3.79
CA SER A 80 -2.60 -16.43 -5.14
C SER A 80 -2.17 -14.97 -5.34
N LEU A 81 -1.54 -14.34 -4.35
CA LEU A 81 -1.03 -12.98 -4.46
C LEU A 81 0.23 -12.95 -5.30
N THR A 82 0.21 -12.13 -6.35
CA THR A 82 1.34 -11.94 -7.26
C THR A 82 1.64 -10.46 -7.37
N PHE A 83 2.89 -10.08 -7.15
CA PHE A 83 3.36 -8.70 -7.25
C PHE A 83 4.10 -8.49 -8.56
N SER A 84 3.90 -7.33 -9.17
CA SER A 84 4.60 -6.95 -10.39
C SER A 84 5.88 -6.21 -10.03
N SER A 85 7.01 -6.75 -10.48
CA SER A 85 8.34 -6.15 -10.29
C SER A 85 9.03 -5.85 -11.62
N GLN A 86 10.15 -5.14 -11.56
CA GLN A 86 11.00 -4.89 -12.74
C GLN A 86 11.58 -6.18 -13.33
N LYS A 87 11.65 -7.26 -12.53
CA LYS A 87 12.09 -8.59 -12.93
C LYS A 87 10.94 -9.49 -13.41
N GLY A 88 9.71 -8.96 -13.47
CA GLY A 88 8.49 -9.72 -13.75
C GLY A 88 7.66 -9.96 -12.49
N SER A 89 6.74 -10.92 -12.57
CA SER A 89 5.81 -11.25 -11.50
C SER A 89 6.47 -12.12 -10.41
N VAL A 90 6.27 -11.79 -9.14
CA VAL A 90 6.73 -12.57 -7.98
C VAL A 90 5.56 -12.89 -7.05
N GLY A 91 5.39 -14.17 -6.70
CA GLY A 91 4.34 -14.60 -5.79
C GLY A 91 4.65 -14.25 -4.33
N LEU A 92 3.64 -13.95 -3.53
CA LEU A 92 3.81 -13.67 -2.10
C LEU A 92 4.51 -14.83 -1.36
N LYS A 93 4.17 -16.07 -1.74
CA LYS A 93 4.77 -17.29 -1.18
C LYS A 93 6.26 -17.45 -1.47
N GLU A 94 6.77 -16.76 -2.50
CA GLU A 94 8.18 -16.78 -2.87
C GLU A 94 8.98 -15.78 -2.04
N LEU A 95 8.30 -14.78 -1.47
CA LEU A 95 8.89 -13.81 -0.56
C LEU A 95 8.95 -14.40 0.86
N LYS A 96 10.06 -14.17 1.54
CA LYS A 96 10.23 -14.61 2.93
C LYS A 96 9.53 -13.60 3.83
N LYS A 97 8.79 -14.08 4.84
CA LYS A 97 8.31 -13.21 5.91
C LYS A 97 9.51 -12.57 6.59
N ALA A 98 9.55 -11.25 6.62
CA ALA A 98 10.54 -10.51 7.37
C ALA A 98 10.12 -10.57 8.84
N GLN A 99 10.96 -11.18 9.67
CA GLN A 99 10.84 -11.03 11.11
C GLN A 99 11.43 -9.67 11.48
N ASP A 100 10.69 -8.93 12.28
CA ASP A 100 11.01 -7.58 12.73
C ASP A 100 12.15 -7.58 13.75
#